data_AF-A0A954I6Y1-F1
#
_entry.id   AF-A0A954I6Y1-F1
#
_cell.length_a   1.000
_cell.length_b   1.000
_cell.length_c   1.000
_cell.angle_alpha   90.00
_cell.angle_beta   90.00
_cell.angle_gamma   90.00
#
_symmetry.space_group_name_H-M   'P 1'
#
loop_
_entity.id
_entity.type
_entity.pdbx_description
1 polymer ?
#
loop_
_entity_poly.entity_id
_entity_poly.type
_entity_poly.pdbx_seq_one_letter_code
_entity_poly.pdbx_strand_id
1 'polypeptide(L)' 'QVVIRPMMYVALTYDHRVVDGREAVSFLKHVKDVVEEPTRLVLEV' A
#
# COMPACT_ATOMS: atom_id res chain seq x y z
N GLN A 1 13.87 -16.78 -10.64
CA GLN A 1 14.98 -16.97 -9.68
C GLN A 1 14.51 -16.65 -8.28
N VAL A 2 14.94 -17.40 -7.27
CA VAL A 2 14.74 -17.03 -5.86
C VAL A 2 15.84 -16.06 -5.48
N VAL A 3 15.49 -14.82 -5.13
CA VAL A 3 16.45 -13.77 -4.73
C VAL A 3 15.98 -13.10 -3.45
N ILE A 4 16.92 -12.74 -2.59
CA ILE A 4 16.64 -11.97 -1.38
C ILE A 4 16.24 -10.55 -1.80
N ARG A 5 15.14 -10.06 -1.25
CA ARG A 5 14.69 -8.67 -1.40
C ARG A 5 14.52 -8.04 -0.02
N PRO A 6 14.85 -6.75 0.16
CA PRO A 6 14.48 -6.04 1.37
C PRO A 6 12.95 -5.92 1.42
N MET A 7 12.35 -6.44 2.49
CA MET A 7 10.89 -6.43 2.71
C MET A 7 10.58 -5.64 3.97
N MET A 8 9.45 -4.94 3.97
CA MET A 8 8.92 -4.22 5.13
C MET A 8 7.45 -4.57 5.33
N TYR A 9 7.05 -4.83 6.57
CA TYR A 9 5.66 -5.07 6.93
C TYR A 9 5.01 -3.79 7.41
N VAL A 10 3.78 -3.54 6.94
CA VAL A 10 2.97 -2.38 7.31
C VAL A 10 1.59 -2.84 7.78
N ALA A 11 1.04 -2.15 8.76
CA ALA A 11 -0.29 -2.42 9.29
C ALA A 11 -1.13 -1.13 9.25
N LEU A 12 -2.39 -1.28 8.82
CA LEU A 12 -3.38 -0.21 8.82
C LEU A 12 -4.51 -0.62 9.76
N THR A 13 -4.75 0.20 10.78
CA THR A 13 -5.96 0.11 11.62
C THR A 13 -6.90 1.24 11.22
N TYR A 14 -8.17 0.90 11.02
CA TYR A 14 -9.19 1.84 10.57
C TYR A 14 -10.51 1.60 11.31
N ASP A 15 -11.36 2.64 11.33
CA ASP A 15 -12.70 2.52 11.91
C ASP A 15 -13.67 1.94 10.88
N HIS A 16 -14.04 0.67 11.07
CA HIS A 16 -14.98 -0.05 10.21
C HIS A 16 -16.39 0.55 10.16
N ARG A 17 -16.76 1.42 11.10
CA ARG A 17 -18.06 2.12 11.06
C ARG A 17 -18.09 3.22 10.01
N VAL A 18 -16.92 3.68 9.58
CA VAL A 18 -16.74 4.83 8.69
C VAL A 18 -16.11 4.40 7.36
N VAL A 19 -15.14 3.49 7.39
CA VAL A 19 -14.37 3.06 6.21
C VAL A 19 -14.62 1.57 5.94
N ASP A 20 -14.94 1.25 4.68
CA ASP A 20 -15.11 -0.13 4.25
C ASP A 20 -13.76 -0.85 4.08
N GLY A 21 -13.75 -2.18 4.25
CA GLY A 21 -12.55 -2.99 4.09
C GLY A 21 -11.96 -2.91 2.68
N ARG A 22 -12.79 -2.74 1.65
CA ARG A 22 -12.29 -2.54 0.29
C ARG A 22 -11.47 -1.25 0.17
N GLU A 23 -11.93 -0.16 0.78
CA GLU A 23 -11.24 1.14 0.73
C GLU A 23 -9.93 1.08 1.50
N ALA A 24 -9.95 0.51 2.71
CA ALA A 24 -8.75 0.34 3.53
C ALA A 24 -7.67 -0.50 2.84
N VAL A 25 -8.06 -1.63 2.22
CA VAL A 25 -7.14 -2.49 1.46
C VAL A 25 -6.59 -1.76 0.22
N SER A 26 -7.44 -1.03 -0.49
CA SER A 26 -7.03 -0.27 -1.67
C SER A 26 -6.04 0.84 -1.32
N PHE A 27 -6.26 1.54 -0.21
CA PHE A 27 -5.34 2.53 0.34
C PHE A 27 -4.00 1.90 0.71
N LEU A 28 -4.00 0.80 1.47
CA LEU A 28 -2.76 0.15 1.89
C LEU A 28 -1.96 -0.38 0.68
N LYS A 29 -2.65 -0.87 -0.36
CA LYS A 29 -2.03 -1.25 -1.63
C LYS A 29 -1.38 -0.05 -2.33
N HIS A 30 -2.07 1.09 -2.38
CA HIS A 30 -1.53 2.32 -2.97
C HIS A 30 -0.28 2.79 -2.24
N VAL A 31 -0.27 2.79 -0.91
CA VAL A 31 0.91 3.11 -0.10
C VAL A 31 2.08 2.17 -0.42
N LYS A 32 1.82 0.85 -0.44
CA LYS A 32 2.85 -0.15 -0.79
C LYS A 32 3.41 0.08 -2.20
N ASP A 33 2.56 0.38 -3.18
CA ASP A 33 2.97 0.63 -4.57
C ASP A 33 3.79 1.91 -4.71
N VAL A 34 3.44 2.99 -4.00
CA VAL A 34 4.21 4.25 -3.97
C VAL A 34 5.57 4.07 -3.28
N VAL A 35 5.63 3.29 -2.20
CA VAL A 35 6.88 3.04 -1.48
C VAL A 35 7.82 2.15 -2.30
N GLU A 36 7.28 1.18 -3.04
CA GLU A 36 8.05 0.33 -3.96
C GLU A 36 8.46 1.07 -5.24
N GLU A 37 7.62 1.98 -5.74
CA GLU A 37 7.85 2.74 -6.97
C GLU A 37 7.43 4.23 -6.82
N PRO A 38 8.34 5.09 -6.33
CA PRO A 38 8.03 6.49 -6.04
C PRO A 38 7.62 7.33 -7.25
N THR A 39 7.96 6.92 -8.47
CA THR A 39 7.55 7.61 -9.71
C THR A 39 6.03 7.64 -9.90
N ARG A 40 5.29 6.73 -9.26
CA ARG A 40 3.82 6.70 -9.30
C ARG A 40 3.18 7.92 -8.63
N LEU A 41 3.86 8.55 -7.67
CA LEU A 41 3.40 9.82 -7.08
C LEU A 41 3.40 10.97 -8.08
N VAL A 42 4.35 10.98 -9.00
CA VAL A 42 4.52 12.07 -9.99
C VAL A 42 3.56 11.91 -11.16
N LEU A 43 3.22 10.67 -11.50
CA LEU A 43 2.37 10.35 -12.65
C LEU A 43 0.86 10.39 -12.33
N GLU A 44 0.47 10.44 -11.06
CA GLU A 44 -0.94 10.31 -10.60
C GLU A 44 -1.66 9.05 -11.17
N VAL A 45 -0.92 7.94 -11.35
CA VAL A 45 -1.43 6.64 -11.87
C VAL A 45 -1.15 5.45 -10.96
#